data_AF-A0A6A7Y5B1-F1
#
_entry.id   AF-A0A6A7Y5B1-F1
#
_cell.length_a   1.000
_cell.length_b   1.000
_cell.length_c   1.000
_cell.angle_alpha   90.00
_cell.angle_beta   90.00
_cell.angle_gamma   90.00
#
_symmetry.space_group_name_H-M   'P 1'
#
loop_
_entity.id
_entity.type
_entity.pdbx_description
1 polymer ?
#
loop_
_entity_poly.entity_id
_entity_poly.type
_entity_poly.pdbx_seq_one_letter_code
_entity_poly.pdbx_strand_id
1 'polypeptide(L)'
;MGDARRARPVREPRTHGLGLDDEGRPAVAAQCAGRGCGQLCRHRRRPAHRRRALLLRRRSGRADDAAARQPRRLRPGAGRGSPHEPQGASRRARRDRRAADDMTDRETAHQIRGLVSRGVMTAANDEGETQTADVTMWAGIDRTGIEVIQPFGVASVAPAGGTVVLLAVGGDQGDLVALPVGSPAFRLGKLGVGDSALYSLDGSRVVCHADGSIEVMATRAVTVKVPSVEAEISSERWRVRRTDEKEARIVADSQHLKMRRGAHWIAITDDGIRSSAAITVGADPHPDV
;
A
#
# COMPACT_ATOMS: atom_id res chain seq x y z
N MET A 1 -19.25 -24.18 61.25
CA MET A 1 -18.46 -24.88 60.22
C MET A 1 -19.24 -24.78 58.92
N GLY A 2 -18.73 -24.05 57.91
CA GLY A 2 -19.37 -23.89 56.60
C GLY A 2 -19.75 -22.44 56.26
N ASP A 3 -18.79 -21.69 55.74
CA ASP A 3 -18.87 -20.30 55.27
C ASP A 3 -19.50 -20.24 53.86
N ALA A 4 -20.70 -19.67 53.71
CA ALA A 4 -21.41 -19.56 52.43
C ALA A 4 -21.26 -18.16 51.83
N ARG A 5 -20.22 -17.99 51.00
CA ARG A 5 -20.00 -16.76 50.23
C ARG A 5 -21.03 -16.64 49.11
N ARG A 6 -21.82 -15.55 49.16
CA ARG A 6 -22.76 -15.12 48.11
C ARG A 6 -22.01 -14.75 46.83
N ALA A 7 -22.27 -15.48 45.74
CA ALA A 7 -21.87 -15.07 44.39
C ALA A 7 -22.84 -14.01 43.85
N ARG A 8 -22.31 -12.92 43.27
CA ARG A 8 -23.08 -11.88 42.56
C ARG A 8 -23.31 -12.31 41.10
N PRO A 9 -24.48 -12.06 40.49
CA PRO A 9 -24.69 -12.33 39.07
C PRO A 9 -24.01 -11.29 38.18
N VAL A 10 -23.35 -11.76 37.13
CA VAL A 10 -22.71 -10.96 36.07
C VAL A 10 -23.78 -10.43 35.11
N ARG A 11 -23.74 -9.12 34.81
CA ARG A 11 -24.62 -8.46 33.83
C ARG A 11 -24.15 -8.74 32.40
N GLU A 12 -25.06 -9.19 31.54
CA GLU A 12 -24.86 -9.28 30.09
C GLU A 12 -24.90 -7.89 29.41
N PRO A 13 -24.12 -7.65 28.34
CA PRO A 13 -24.17 -6.40 27.58
C PRO A 13 -25.36 -6.36 26.59
N ARG A 14 -26.06 -5.23 26.59
CA ARG A 14 -27.16 -4.89 25.69
C ARG A 14 -26.66 -4.69 24.25
N THR A 15 -27.27 -5.39 23.29
CA THR A 15 -27.13 -5.11 21.85
C THR A 15 -28.04 -3.94 21.46
N HIS A 16 -27.46 -2.88 20.89
CA HIS A 16 -28.22 -1.85 20.19
C HIS A 16 -28.36 -2.27 18.73
N GLY A 17 -29.59 -2.61 18.32
CA GLY A 17 -29.92 -2.94 16.93
C GLY A 17 -29.97 -1.69 16.05
N LEU A 18 -29.37 -1.79 14.86
CA LEU A 18 -29.55 -0.83 13.76
C LEU A 18 -30.90 -1.13 13.09
N GLY A 19 -31.80 -0.14 13.10
CA GLY A 19 -33.13 -0.25 12.50
C GLY A 19 -33.07 -0.22 10.97
N LEU A 20 -33.71 -1.21 10.35
CA LEU A 20 -34.11 -1.25 8.95
C LEU A 20 -35.58 -0.81 8.87
N ASP A 21 -36.00 -0.21 7.77
CA ASP A 21 -37.41 0.04 7.46
C ASP A 21 -38.14 -1.27 7.05
N ASP A 22 -39.48 -1.24 6.99
CA ASP A 22 -40.34 -2.43 6.76
C ASP A 22 -40.14 -3.15 5.41
N GLU A 23 -39.22 -2.68 4.56
CA GLU A 23 -38.76 -3.37 3.34
C GLU A 23 -37.25 -3.70 3.33
N GLY A 24 -36.56 -3.54 4.46
CA GLY A 24 -35.20 -4.07 4.66
C GLY A 24 -34.09 -3.34 3.91
N ARG A 25 -34.15 -2.02 3.70
CA ARG A 25 -33.10 -1.27 2.98
C ARG A 25 -32.38 -0.26 3.90
N PRO A 26 -31.06 -0.10 3.78
CA PRO A 26 -30.35 0.98 4.46
C PRO A 26 -30.64 2.32 3.77
N ALA A 27 -31.04 3.33 4.57
CA ALA A 27 -31.32 4.68 4.11
C ALA A 27 -30.07 5.35 3.51
N VAL A 28 -30.04 5.52 2.19
CA VAL A 28 -29.05 6.34 1.49
C VAL A 28 -29.76 7.56 0.90
N ALA A 29 -29.46 8.74 1.46
CA ALA A 29 -29.88 10.01 0.92
C ALA A 29 -29.15 10.32 -0.39
N ALA A 30 -29.93 10.69 -1.41
CA ALA A 30 -29.45 11.02 -2.74
C ALA A 30 -29.33 12.54 -2.95
N GLN A 31 -28.44 12.90 -3.88
CA GLN A 31 -28.44 14.09 -4.76
C GLN A 31 -27.97 15.45 -4.23
N CYS A 32 -26.83 15.89 -4.78
CA CYS A 32 -26.62 17.27 -5.23
C CYS A 32 -26.23 17.23 -6.72
N ALA A 33 -27.24 17.35 -7.59
CA ALA A 33 -27.08 17.70 -8.98
C ALA A 33 -27.42 19.19 -9.12
N GLY A 34 -26.50 20.01 -9.63
CA GLY A 34 -26.82 21.37 -10.04
C GLY A 34 -25.64 22.30 -10.27
N ARG A 35 -25.57 22.80 -11.51
CA ARG A 35 -24.78 23.93 -12.05
C ARG A 35 -23.32 23.55 -12.39
N GLY A 36 -22.82 23.60 -13.62
CA GLY A 36 -23.18 24.44 -14.76
C GLY A 36 -22.15 25.57 -14.91
N CYS A 37 -21.02 25.30 -15.56
CA CYS A 37 -20.14 26.28 -16.22
C CYS A 37 -19.06 25.48 -16.98
N GLY A 38 -18.87 25.53 -18.30
CA GLY A 38 -19.10 26.65 -19.20
C GLY A 38 -17.80 27.43 -19.39
N GLN A 39 -17.01 26.98 -20.37
CA GLN A 39 -16.11 27.80 -21.21
C GLN A 39 -14.79 28.38 -20.64
N LEU A 40 -13.74 28.08 -21.41
CA LEU A 40 -12.67 28.98 -21.87
C LEU A 40 -11.84 29.71 -20.80
N CYS A 41 -10.57 29.35 -20.67
CA CYS A 41 -9.50 30.26 -21.10
C CYS A 41 -8.13 29.58 -21.22
N ARG A 42 -7.50 29.88 -22.35
CA ARG A 42 -6.13 29.54 -22.75
C ARG A 42 -5.12 30.16 -21.77
N HIS A 43 -4.03 29.46 -21.45
CA HIS A 43 -2.68 29.97 -21.77
C HIS A 43 -1.50 29.02 -21.45
N ARG A 44 -0.72 28.79 -22.51
CA ARG A 44 0.75 28.80 -22.60
C ARG A 44 1.58 27.68 -21.93
N ARG A 45 1.97 26.75 -22.81
CA ARG A 45 3.26 26.05 -22.82
C ARG A 45 4.45 27.02 -22.77
N ARG A 46 5.51 26.66 -22.03
CA ARG A 46 6.92 26.81 -22.43
C ARG A 46 7.79 25.71 -21.77
N PRO A 47 8.72 25.08 -22.51
CA PRO A 47 9.70 24.14 -21.97
C PRO A 47 11.13 24.71 -21.92
N ALA A 48 12.02 23.87 -21.38
CA ALA A 48 13.49 23.83 -21.46
C ALA A 48 14.27 24.50 -20.31
N HIS A 49 15.15 23.73 -19.67
CA HIS A 49 16.57 24.05 -19.62
C HIS A 49 17.45 22.79 -19.46
N ARG A 50 18.55 22.82 -20.21
CA ARG A 50 19.61 21.83 -20.36
C ARG A 50 20.74 22.05 -19.35
N ARG A 51 21.38 20.94 -18.95
CA ARG A 51 22.82 20.70 -18.73
C ARG A 51 23.58 21.49 -17.65
N ARG A 52 24.25 20.75 -16.75
CA ARG A 52 25.74 20.62 -16.77
C ARG A 52 26.24 19.53 -15.81
N ALA A 53 26.95 18.56 -16.37
CA ALA A 53 27.85 17.67 -15.64
C ALA A 53 29.22 18.35 -15.49
N LEU A 54 29.83 18.25 -14.32
CA LEU A 54 31.21 18.64 -14.10
C LEU A 54 31.90 17.56 -13.25
N LEU A 55 32.72 16.77 -13.94
CA LEU A 55 33.79 15.95 -13.38
C LEU A 55 34.85 16.85 -12.77
N LEU A 56 35.45 16.44 -11.65
CA LEU A 56 36.90 16.58 -11.43
C LEU A 56 37.40 15.63 -10.33
N ARG A 57 38.62 15.15 -10.56
CA ARG A 57 39.31 14.00 -9.96
C ARG A 57 40.08 14.35 -8.68
N ARG A 58 40.16 13.33 -7.80
CA ARG A 58 41.30 12.81 -7.00
C ARG A 58 42.37 13.75 -6.42
N ARG A 59 42.65 13.56 -5.12
CA ARG A 59 43.97 13.33 -4.45
C ARG A 59 43.68 12.84 -3.02
N SER A 60 43.91 11.59 -2.61
CA SER A 60 45.16 10.86 -2.27
C SER A 60 45.93 11.41 -1.05
N GLY A 61 46.05 10.59 0.01
CA GLY A 61 46.94 10.76 1.17
C GLY A 61 46.25 10.32 2.48
N ARG A 62 46.13 9.02 2.79
CA ARG A 62 47.09 8.11 3.47
C ARG A 62 47.50 8.57 4.87
N ALA A 63 47.09 7.75 5.84
CA ALA A 63 47.25 7.85 7.27
C ALA A 63 48.69 7.60 7.75
N ASP A 64 49.10 8.44 8.69
CA ASP A 64 49.74 8.19 9.99
C ASP A 64 50.46 6.86 10.21
N ASP A 65 51.78 6.96 10.41
CA ASP A 65 52.47 6.25 11.48
C ASP A 65 53.84 6.88 11.80
N ALA A 66 54.26 6.70 13.06
CA ALA A 66 55.61 6.82 13.63
C ALA A 66 55.97 8.06 14.48
N ALA A 67 55.95 7.79 15.80
CA ALA A 67 57.10 7.84 16.69
C ALA A 67 57.65 9.21 17.19
N ALA A 68 57.38 9.45 18.47
CA ALA A 68 58.33 9.73 19.54
C ALA A 68 59.62 10.52 19.20
N ARG A 69 59.68 11.77 19.68
CA ARG A 69 60.89 12.41 20.23
C ARG A 69 60.50 13.63 21.07
N GLN A 70 60.67 13.53 22.39
CA GLN A 70 60.68 14.70 23.27
C GLN A 70 62.00 15.46 23.13
N PRO A 71 61.98 16.80 23.23
CA PRO A 71 63.05 17.47 23.94
C PRO A 71 62.53 18.45 25.00
N ARG A 72 63.07 18.24 26.21
CA ARG A 72 63.58 19.21 27.18
C ARG A 72 62.81 20.52 27.38
N ARG A 73 62.29 20.62 28.61
CA ARG A 73 61.81 21.85 29.28
C ARG A 73 62.86 22.97 29.20
N LEU A 74 62.48 24.11 28.63
CA LEU A 74 63.03 25.42 28.94
C LEU A 74 61.90 26.30 29.52
N ARG A 75 62.21 26.97 30.63
CA ARG A 75 61.32 27.85 31.39
C ARG A 75 61.11 29.21 30.68
N PRO A 76 60.09 29.99 31.08
CA PRO A 76 59.31 30.82 30.16
C PRO A 76 59.91 32.21 29.93
N GLY A 77 59.98 32.61 28.66
CA GLY A 77 60.16 34.00 28.26
C GLY A 77 58.82 34.70 28.17
N ALA A 78 58.63 35.74 28.98
CA ALA A 78 57.50 36.65 28.92
C ALA A 78 57.48 37.37 27.56
N GLY A 79 56.55 36.97 26.70
CA GLY A 79 56.22 37.65 25.45
C GLY A 79 54.72 37.93 25.42
N ARG A 80 54.35 39.17 25.69
CA ARG A 80 52.98 39.68 25.66
C ARG A 80 52.42 39.57 24.25
N GLY A 81 51.25 38.95 24.15
CA GLY A 81 50.48 38.85 22.92
C GLY A 81 49.25 38.02 23.18
N SER A 82 48.39 38.49 24.08
CA SER A 82 47.04 37.93 24.22
C SER A 82 46.38 37.98 22.84
N PRO A 83 45.81 36.88 22.32
CA PRO A 83 44.82 37.01 21.27
C PRO A 83 43.71 37.87 21.86
N HIS A 84 43.48 39.04 21.29
CA HIS A 84 42.34 39.88 21.63
C HIS A 84 41.08 39.06 21.36
N GLU A 85 40.55 38.42 22.40
CA GLU A 85 39.16 38.00 22.44
C GLU A 85 38.34 39.29 22.27
N PRO A 86 37.46 39.41 21.27
CA PRO A 86 36.69 40.62 21.08
C PRO A 86 35.68 40.76 22.23
N GLN A 87 36.11 41.39 23.32
CA GLN A 87 35.29 41.83 24.44
C GLN A 87 34.43 43.00 23.97
N GLY A 88 33.34 42.71 23.26
CA GLY A 88 32.55 43.80 22.68
C GLY A 88 31.22 43.44 22.04
N ALA A 89 30.70 42.22 22.16
CA ALA A 89 29.28 42.03 21.86
C ALA A 89 28.48 42.73 22.97
N SER A 90 27.95 43.91 22.68
CA SER A 90 27.07 44.65 23.58
C SER A 90 25.96 43.74 24.12
N ARG A 91 25.47 44.00 25.34
CA ARG A 91 24.34 43.22 25.90
C ARG A 91 23.15 43.15 24.93
N ARG A 92 22.95 44.17 24.09
CA ARG A 92 22.00 44.17 22.97
C ARG A 92 22.36 43.16 21.88
N ALA A 93 23.58 43.18 21.34
CA ALA A 93 24.01 42.22 20.32
C ALA A 93 23.93 40.75 20.79
N ARG A 94 24.19 40.48 22.08
CA ARG A 94 23.98 39.14 22.67
C ARG A 94 22.50 38.75 22.77
N ARG A 95 21.62 39.72 23.07
CA ARG A 95 20.17 39.50 23.14
C ARG A 95 19.58 39.27 21.75
N ASP A 96 20.01 40.03 20.75
CA ASP A 96 19.53 39.92 19.37
C ASP A 96 19.97 38.60 18.74
N ARG A 97 21.21 38.16 18.99
CA ARG A 97 21.67 36.81 18.58
C ARG A 97 20.85 35.71 19.24
N ARG A 98 20.62 35.77 20.56
CA ARG A 98 19.77 34.78 21.25
C ARG A 98 18.34 34.75 20.73
N ALA A 99 17.78 35.91 20.36
CA ALA A 99 16.45 35.97 19.78
C ALA A 99 16.43 35.37 18.36
N ALA A 100 17.47 35.59 17.55
CA ALA A 100 17.59 34.96 16.23
C ALA A 100 17.76 33.43 16.34
N ASP A 101 18.59 32.96 17.28
CA ASP A 101 18.75 31.54 17.58
C ASP A 101 17.41 30.93 18.03
N ASP A 102 16.68 31.57 18.95
CA ASP A 102 15.37 31.11 19.45
C ASP A 102 14.27 31.13 18.37
N MET A 103 14.33 32.06 17.41
CA MET A 103 13.43 32.03 16.24
C MET A 103 13.76 30.88 15.29
N THR A 104 15.04 30.64 15.04
CA THR A 104 15.50 29.53 14.19
C THR A 104 15.14 28.18 14.80
N ASP A 105 15.26 28.05 16.11
CA ASP A 105 14.86 26.85 16.85
C ASP A 105 13.34 26.61 16.77
N ARG A 106 12.53 27.67 16.84
CA ARG A 106 11.07 27.55 16.66
C ARG A 106 10.69 27.12 15.24
N GLU A 107 11.29 27.73 14.23
CA GLU A 107 11.01 27.40 12.83
C GLU A 107 11.42 25.95 12.52
N THR A 108 12.61 25.55 12.98
CA THR A 108 13.10 24.17 12.88
C THR A 108 12.17 23.20 13.61
N ALA A 109 11.72 23.53 14.82
CA ALA A 109 10.76 22.72 15.56
C ALA A 109 9.41 22.59 14.85
N HIS A 110 8.95 23.65 14.19
CA HIS A 110 7.74 23.62 13.37
C HIS A 110 7.89 22.74 12.12
N GLN A 111 9.01 22.86 11.41
CA GLN A 111 9.33 21.99 10.26
C GLN A 111 9.39 20.53 10.67
N ILE A 112 10.12 20.22 11.75
CA ILE A 112 10.24 18.85 12.27
C ILE A 112 8.86 18.29 12.66
N ARG A 113 8.01 19.11 13.29
CA ARG A 113 6.65 18.69 13.66
C ARG A 113 5.77 18.45 12.42
N GLY A 114 5.98 19.20 11.34
CA GLY A 114 5.25 19.08 10.08
C GLY A 114 5.72 17.93 9.18
N LEU A 115 6.92 17.38 9.39
CA LEU A 115 7.50 16.33 8.53
C LEU A 115 6.60 15.11 8.38
N VAL A 116 5.93 14.68 9.45
CA VAL A 116 5.08 13.51 9.45
C VAL A 116 3.72 13.88 9.99
N SER A 117 2.69 13.60 9.21
CA SER A 117 1.31 13.85 9.58
C SER A 117 0.43 12.64 9.27
N ARG A 118 -0.73 12.59 9.92
CA ARG A 118 -1.75 11.58 9.67
C ARG A 118 -2.99 12.26 9.12
N GLY A 119 -3.66 11.57 8.21
CA GLY A 119 -4.90 12.02 7.61
C GLY A 119 -5.83 10.87 7.31
N VAL A 120 -7.04 11.23 6.89
CA VAL A 120 -8.05 10.32 6.38
C VAL A 120 -8.26 10.62 4.91
N MET A 121 -8.12 9.59 4.08
CA MET A 121 -8.33 9.70 2.65
C MET A 121 -9.83 9.85 2.35
N THR A 122 -10.18 10.85 1.56
CA THR A 122 -11.56 11.12 1.11
C THR A 122 -11.82 10.55 -0.27
N ALA A 123 -10.83 10.64 -1.17
CA ALA A 123 -10.90 10.09 -2.52
C ALA A 123 -9.51 9.63 -3.01
N ALA A 124 -9.49 8.72 -3.99
CA ALA A 124 -8.29 8.29 -4.69
C ALA A 124 -8.54 8.36 -6.20
N ASN A 125 -7.50 8.73 -6.95
CA ASN A 125 -7.49 8.75 -8.41
C ASN A 125 -6.29 7.92 -8.91
N ASP A 126 -6.60 6.89 -9.70
CA ASP A 126 -5.65 5.90 -10.23
C ASP A 126 -5.54 5.96 -11.76
N GLU A 127 -5.99 7.04 -12.40
CA GLU A 127 -5.96 7.20 -13.87
C GLU A 127 -4.58 7.63 -14.42
N GLY A 128 -3.71 8.14 -13.55
CA GLY A 128 -2.40 8.70 -13.90
C GLY A 128 -1.25 7.70 -13.88
N GLU A 129 -0.03 8.19 -14.13
CA GLU A 129 1.21 7.39 -13.98
C GLU A 129 1.49 7.03 -12.51
N THR A 130 1.17 7.94 -11.59
CA THR A 130 1.14 7.67 -10.15
C THR A 130 -0.27 7.83 -9.63
N GLN A 131 -0.63 6.99 -8.66
CA GLN A 131 -1.85 7.14 -7.88
C GLN A 131 -1.80 8.45 -7.09
N THR A 132 -2.91 9.19 -7.10
CA THR A 132 -3.08 10.39 -6.27
C THR A 132 -4.24 10.22 -5.29
N ALA A 133 -4.16 10.86 -4.14
CA ALA A 133 -5.17 10.82 -3.11
C ALA A 133 -5.53 12.22 -2.61
N ASP A 134 -6.81 12.39 -2.33
CA ASP A 134 -7.34 13.53 -1.59
C ASP A 134 -7.48 13.13 -0.12
N VAL A 135 -6.94 13.98 0.76
CA VAL A 135 -6.75 13.65 2.17
C VAL A 135 -7.17 14.83 3.04
N THR A 136 -7.97 14.54 4.06
CA THR A 136 -8.24 15.47 5.16
C THR A 136 -7.27 15.19 6.29
N MET A 137 -6.41 16.16 6.57
CA MET A 137 -5.43 16.11 7.66
C MET A 137 -6.07 16.49 8.99
N TRP A 138 -5.32 16.31 10.08
CA TRP A 138 -5.70 16.82 11.40
C TRP A 138 -6.05 18.32 11.33
N ALA A 139 -7.07 18.72 12.08
CA ALA A 139 -7.68 20.06 12.05
C ALA A 139 -8.51 20.40 10.80
N GLY A 140 -8.89 19.40 9.98
CA GLY A 140 -9.83 19.61 8.87
C GLY A 140 -9.21 20.33 7.67
N ILE A 141 -7.89 20.23 7.51
CA ILE A 141 -7.19 20.79 6.35
C ILE A 141 -7.27 19.76 5.22
N ASP A 142 -7.93 20.13 4.13
CA ASP A 142 -8.01 19.30 2.95
C ASP A 142 -6.82 19.54 2.03
N ARG A 143 -6.23 18.45 1.54
CA ARG A 143 -5.16 18.43 0.56
C ARG A 143 -5.57 17.52 -0.58
N THR A 144 -5.41 17.99 -1.80
CA THR A 144 -5.86 17.28 -3.00
C THR A 144 -4.70 16.93 -3.89
N GLY A 145 -4.79 15.81 -4.60
CA GLY A 145 -3.80 15.40 -5.59
C GLY A 145 -2.44 15.05 -5.00
N ILE A 146 -2.40 14.51 -3.77
CA ILE A 146 -1.16 14.07 -3.12
C ILE A 146 -0.71 12.75 -3.75
N GLU A 147 0.57 12.64 -4.11
CA GLU A 147 1.13 11.41 -4.67
C GLU A 147 1.16 10.28 -3.63
N VAL A 148 0.67 9.09 -3.99
CA VAL A 148 0.75 7.87 -3.16
C VAL A 148 1.85 6.97 -3.69
N ILE A 149 2.91 6.78 -2.90
CA ILE A 149 4.01 5.89 -3.27
C ILE A 149 3.65 4.46 -2.88
N GLN A 150 3.50 3.60 -3.88
CA GLN A 150 3.17 2.19 -3.70
C GLN A 150 4.40 1.29 -3.84
N PRO A 151 4.48 0.17 -3.09
CA PRO A 151 5.54 -0.81 -3.27
C PRO A 151 5.38 -1.48 -4.64
N PHE A 152 6.50 -1.62 -5.35
CA PHE A 152 6.51 -2.29 -6.65
C PHE A 152 5.94 -3.71 -6.55
N GLY A 153 5.09 -4.07 -7.53
CA GLY A 153 4.43 -5.38 -7.59
C GLY A 153 3.12 -5.48 -6.80
N VAL A 154 2.75 -4.46 -6.02
CA VAL A 154 1.45 -4.37 -5.34
C VAL A 154 0.79 -3.05 -5.70
N ALA A 155 -0.34 -3.12 -6.40
CA ALA A 155 -1.19 -1.99 -6.70
C ALA A 155 -2.52 -2.16 -5.95
N SER A 156 -2.97 -1.10 -5.27
CA SER A 156 -4.24 -1.14 -4.53
C SER A 156 -4.89 0.23 -4.53
N VAL A 157 -6.20 0.27 -4.71
CA VAL A 157 -7.01 1.48 -4.51
C VAL A 157 -7.84 1.27 -3.26
N ALA A 158 -7.47 1.92 -2.16
CA ALA A 158 -8.22 1.81 -0.93
C ALA A 158 -9.59 2.53 -1.06
N PRO A 159 -10.64 2.08 -0.36
CA PRO A 159 -11.88 2.83 -0.27
C PRO A 159 -11.69 4.10 0.56
N ALA A 160 -12.59 5.07 0.37
CA ALA A 160 -12.66 6.27 1.19
C ALA A 160 -12.76 5.95 2.69
N GLY A 161 -12.21 6.82 3.54
CA GLY A 161 -12.08 6.60 4.98
C GLY A 161 -10.82 5.83 5.37
N GLY A 162 -9.95 5.50 4.42
CA GLY A 162 -8.63 4.93 4.67
C GLY A 162 -7.74 5.88 5.49
N THR A 163 -6.93 5.33 6.39
CA THR A 163 -5.91 6.07 7.14
C THR A 163 -4.63 6.14 6.33
N VAL A 164 -4.07 7.34 6.22
CA VAL A 164 -2.84 7.61 5.48
C VAL A 164 -1.84 8.36 6.35
N VAL A 165 -0.56 8.06 6.14
CA VAL A 165 0.56 8.82 6.70
C VAL A 165 1.13 9.66 5.56
N LEU A 166 1.26 10.96 5.79
CA LEU A 166 1.83 11.90 4.85
C LEU A 166 3.20 12.35 5.34
N LEU A 167 4.13 12.45 4.40
CA LEU A 167 5.48 12.93 4.59
C LEU A 167 5.65 14.25 3.84
N ALA A 168 6.08 15.29 4.54
CA ALA A 168 6.43 16.57 3.95
C ALA A 168 7.91 16.56 3.54
N VAL A 169 8.18 16.62 2.24
CA VAL A 169 9.55 16.56 1.72
C VAL A 169 10.27 17.85 2.11
N GLY A 170 11.38 17.74 2.84
CA GLY A 170 12.12 18.89 3.34
C GLY A 170 11.37 19.75 4.37
N GLY A 171 10.25 19.26 4.92
CA GLY A 171 9.39 20.02 5.83
C GLY A 171 8.39 20.94 5.13
N ASP A 172 8.29 20.89 3.81
CA ASP A 172 7.33 21.70 3.04
C ASP A 172 5.94 21.02 3.00
N GLN A 173 4.94 21.71 3.53
CA GLN A 173 3.54 21.26 3.50
C GLN A 173 2.88 21.39 2.12
N GLY A 174 3.55 22.03 1.16
CA GLY A 174 3.16 22.06 -0.25
C GLY A 174 3.63 20.82 -1.02
N ASP A 175 4.69 20.15 -0.56
CA ASP A 175 5.27 18.96 -1.18
C ASP A 175 5.06 17.74 -0.29
N LEU A 176 3.86 17.18 -0.39
CA LEU A 176 3.43 16.03 0.41
C LEU A 176 3.49 14.76 -0.41
N VAL A 177 3.97 13.70 0.24
CA VAL A 177 3.97 12.34 -0.29
C VAL A 177 3.23 11.42 0.68
N ALA A 178 2.25 10.68 0.19
CA ALA A 178 1.48 9.72 0.95
C ALA A 178 2.12 8.33 0.88
N LEU A 179 2.19 7.67 2.04
CA LEU A 179 2.46 6.23 2.11
C LEU A 179 1.22 5.43 1.68
N PRO A 180 1.35 4.15 1.30
CA PRO A 180 0.22 3.32 0.90
C PRO A 180 -0.91 3.38 1.93
N VAL A 181 -2.12 3.64 1.44
CA VAL A 181 -3.28 3.88 2.30
C VAL A 181 -3.72 2.58 2.96
N GLY A 182 -3.73 2.56 4.29
CA GLY A 182 -4.27 1.44 5.05
C GLY A 182 -5.73 1.70 5.40
N SER A 183 -6.62 0.73 5.20
CA SER A 183 -8.00 0.83 5.68
C SER A 183 -8.24 -0.12 6.86
N PRO A 184 -8.24 0.38 8.11
CA PRO A 184 -8.44 -0.46 9.29
C PRO A 184 -9.81 -1.16 9.30
N ALA A 185 -10.83 -0.52 8.72
CA ALA A 185 -12.20 -1.05 8.68
C ALA A 185 -12.32 -2.31 7.81
N PHE A 186 -11.55 -2.39 6.72
CA PHE A 186 -11.58 -3.50 5.77
C PHE A 186 -10.33 -4.39 5.86
N ARG A 187 -9.57 -4.28 6.96
CA ARG A 187 -8.36 -5.08 7.15
C ARG A 187 -8.72 -6.56 7.30
N LEU A 188 -8.04 -7.42 6.54
CA LEU A 188 -8.11 -8.87 6.75
C LEU A 188 -7.50 -9.24 8.11
N GLY A 189 -8.34 -9.71 9.02
CA GLY A 189 -7.95 -10.17 10.36
C GLY A 189 -7.75 -11.68 10.45
N LYS A 190 -7.45 -12.17 11.66
CA LYS A 190 -7.36 -13.61 12.01
C LYS A 190 -6.30 -14.42 11.23
N LEU A 191 -5.23 -13.75 10.79
CA LEU A 191 -4.06 -14.42 10.20
C LEU A 191 -3.17 -15.04 11.29
N GLY A 192 -2.65 -16.25 11.02
CA GLY A 192 -1.65 -16.89 11.86
C GLY A 192 -0.30 -16.17 11.80
N VAL A 193 0.57 -16.47 12.76
CA VAL A 193 1.95 -15.95 12.73
C VAL A 193 2.69 -16.61 11.56
N GLY A 194 3.21 -15.79 10.65
CA GLY A 194 3.90 -16.25 9.43
C GLY A 194 3.00 -16.30 8.19
N ASP A 195 1.69 -16.14 8.36
CA ASP A 195 0.76 -16.07 7.23
C ASP A 195 0.88 -14.72 6.51
N SER A 196 0.69 -14.74 5.20
CA SER A 196 0.68 -13.55 4.35
C SER A 196 -0.49 -13.61 3.39
N ALA A 197 -1.16 -12.49 3.17
CA ALA A 197 -2.39 -12.48 2.38
C ALA A 197 -2.55 -11.21 1.55
N LEU A 198 -3.16 -11.39 0.38
CA LEU A 198 -3.71 -10.34 -0.46
C LEU A 198 -5.23 -10.43 -0.41
N TYR A 199 -5.92 -9.30 -0.35
CA TYR A 199 -7.37 -9.27 -0.22
C TYR A 199 -7.97 -8.06 -0.93
N SER A 200 -9.26 -8.18 -1.23
CA SER A 200 -10.06 -7.17 -1.90
C SER A 200 -11.29 -6.82 -1.07
N LEU A 201 -11.95 -5.71 -1.43
CA LEU A 201 -13.12 -5.16 -0.73
C LEU A 201 -14.32 -6.13 -0.71
N ASP A 202 -14.44 -6.97 -1.72
CA ASP A 202 -15.49 -7.97 -1.89
C ASP A 202 -15.27 -9.24 -1.06
N GLY A 203 -14.19 -9.30 -0.28
CA GLY A 203 -13.83 -10.46 0.54
C GLY A 203 -13.03 -11.54 -0.20
N SER A 204 -12.79 -11.37 -1.50
CA SER A 204 -11.86 -12.22 -2.25
C SER A 204 -10.45 -12.09 -1.67
N ARG A 205 -9.76 -13.21 -1.49
CA ARG A 205 -8.43 -13.25 -0.87
C ARG A 205 -7.56 -14.39 -1.39
N VAL A 206 -6.25 -14.18 -1.32
CA VAL A 206 -5.21 -15.18 -1.48
C VAL A 206 -4.43 -15.20 -0.18
N VAL A 207 -4.45 -16.32 0.53
CA VAL A 207 -3.73 -16.50 1.80
C VAL A 207 -2.66 -17.56 1.61
N CYS A 208 -1.41 -17.19 1.86
CA CYS A 208 -0.29 -18.10 1.97
C CYS A 208 -0.07 -18.39 3.46
N HIS A 209 -0.36 -19.62 3.86
CA HIS A 209 -0.20 -20.06 5.24
C HIS A 209 1.24 -20.50 5.52
N ALA A 210 1.65 -20.40 6.79
CA ALA A 210 2.96 -20.84 7.24
C ALA A 210 3.19 -22.37 7.08
N ASP A 211 2.11 -23.16 6.95
CA ASP A 211 2.17 -24.60 6.70
C ASP A 211 2.48 -24.96 5.23
N GLY A 212 2.56 -23.96 4.34
CA GLY A 212 2.81 -24.13 2.92
C GLY A 212 1.55 -24.27 2.06
N SER A 213 0.36 -24.22 2.67
CA SER A 213 -0.91 -24.20 1.93
C SER A 213 -1.22 -22.80 1.38
N ILE A 214 -1.85 -22.75 0.20
CA ILE A 214 -2.32 -21.51 -0.43
C ILE A 214 -3.83 -21.60 -0.61
N GLU A 215 -4.56 -20.76 0.13
CA GLU A 215 -6.02 -20.62 0.00
C GLU A 215 -6.33 -19.49 -0.98
N VAL A 216 -7.03 -19.82 -2.07
CA VAL A 216 -7.57 -18.82 -3.02
C VAL A 216 -9.08 -18.83 -2.91
N MET A 217 -9.65 -17.76 -2.35
CA MET A 217 -11.08 -17.56 -2.25
C MET A 217 -11.48 -16.39 -3.15
N ALA A 218 -12.38 -16.66 -4.10
CA ALA A 218 -12.97 -15.62 -4.95
C ALA A 218 -14.50 -15.68 -4.87
N THR A 219 -15.14 -14.50 -4.82
CA THR A 219 -16.61 -14.41 -4.72
C THR A 219 -17.31 -14.77 -6.03
N ARG A 220 -16.65 -14.58 -7.18
CA ARG A 220 -17.26 -14.79 -8.52
C ARG A 220 -16.63 -15.92 -9.30
N ALA A 221 -15.36 -15.78 -9.65
CA ALA A 221 -14.63 -16.76 -10.44
C ALA A 221 -13.12 -16.58 -10.25
N VAL A 222 -12.38 -17.68 -10.39
CA VAL A 222 -10.92 -17.70 -10.48
C VAL A 222 -10.54 -18.03 -11.92
N THR A 223 -9.78 -17.14 -12.57
CA THR A 223 -9.27 -17.36 -13.92
C THR A 223 -7.75 -17.40 -13.91
N VAL A 224 -7.19 -18.52 -14.35
CA VAL A 224 -5.74 -18.72 -14.52
C VAL A 224 -5.44 -18.70 -16.01
N LYS A 225 -4.73 -17.65 -16.46
CA LYS A 225 -4.31 -17.48 -17.86
C LYS A 225 -2.82 -17.71 -17.97
N VAL A 226 -2.45 -18.72 -18.75
CA VAL A 226 -1.10 -19.02 -19.21
C VAL A 226 -1.13 -18.92 -20.74
N PRO A 227 -0.06 -18.47 -21.43
CA PRO A 227 -0.08 -18.34 -22.89
C PRO A 227 -0.60 -19.58 -23.65
N SER A 228 -0.36 -20.78 -23.11
CA SER A 228 -0.81 -22.06 -23.67
C SER A 228 -2.09 -22.62 -23.04
N VAL A 229 -2.55 -22.15 -21.87
CA VAL A 229 -3.67 -22.75 -21.12
C VAL A 229 -4.50 -21.67 -20.42
N GLU A 230 -5.82 -21.74 -20.56
CA GLU A 230 -6.78 -20.94 -19.83
C GLU A 230 -7.66 -21.85 -18.97
N ALA A 231 -7.61 -21.67 -17.66
CA ALA A 231 -8.48 -22.35 -16.70
C ALA A 231 -9.40 -21.32 -16.02
N GLU A 232 -10.68 -21.62 -15.94
CA GLU A 232 -11.71 -20.80 -15.32
C GLU A 232 -12.52 -21.69 -14.36
N ILE A 233 -12.60 -21.26 -13.10
CA ILE A 233 -13.37 -21.92 -12.06
C ILE A 233 -14.40 -20.91 -11.55
N SER A 234 -15.66 -21.14 -11.88
CA SER A 234 -16.82 -20.38 -11.41
C SER A 234 -17.77 -21.29 -10.64
N SER A 235 -18.71 -20.72 -9.89
CA SER A 235 -19.78 -21.48 -9.22
C SER A 235 -20.68 -22.23 -10.20
N GLU A 236 -20.83 -21.73 -11.43
CA GLU A 236 -21.72 -22.30 -12.44
C GLU A 236 -21.03 -23.32 -13.36
N ARG A 237 -19.72 -23.13 -13.57
CA ARG A 237 -18.98 -23.86 -14.59
C ARG A 237 -17.48 -23.86 -14.32
N TRP A 238 -16.85 -25.00 -14.50
CA TRP A 238 -15.40 -25.15 -14.53
C TRP A 238 -14.96 -25.45 -15.96
N ARG A 239 -13.94 -24.76 -16.43
CA ARG A 239 -13.46 -24.88 -17.80
C ARG A 239 -11.95 -24.83 -17.82
N VAL A 240 -11.34 -25.81 -18.47
CA VAL A 240 -9.92 -25.77 -18.81
C VAL A 240 -9.81 -25.91 -20.32
N ARG A 241 -9.10 -25.00 -20.96
CA ARG A 241 -8.87 -25.02 -22.40
C ARG A 241 -7.40 -24.75 -22.70
N ARG A 242 -6.89 -25.44 -23.71
CA ARG A 242 -5.61 -25.13 -24.33
C ARG A 242 -5.75 -24.03 -25.39
N THR A 243 -4.86 -23.05 -25.36
CA THR A 243 -4.89 -21.91 -26.28
C THR A 243 -4.34 -22.29 -27.65
N ASP A 244 -3.32 -23.15 -27.67
CA ASP A 244 -2.71 -23.74 -28.86
C ASP A 244 -3.67 -24.71 -29.58
N GLU A 245 -4.48 -25.45 -28.83
CA GLU A 245 -5.51 -26.34 -29.37
C GLU A 245 -6.90 -25.95 -28.88
N LYS A 246 -7.60 -25.07 -29.62
CA LYS A 246 -8.95 -24.59 -29.25
C LYS A 246 -9.98 -25.70 -29.02
N GLU A 247 -9.75 -26.87 -29.61
CA GLU A 247 -10.63 -28.03 -29.50
C GLU A 247 -10.38 -28.87 -28.25
N ALA A 248 -9.18 -28.79 -27.67
CA ALA A 248 -8.82 -29.46 -26.43
C ALA A 248 -9.40 -28.68 -25.24
N ARG A 249 -10.48 -29.20 -24.66
CA ARG A 249 -11.15 -28.59 -23.51
C ARG A 249 -11.79 -29.60 -22.58
N ILE A 250 -11.76 -29.26 -21.30
CA ILE A 250 -12.51 -29.91 -20.22
C ILE A 250 -13.52 -28.88 -19.72
N VAL A 251 -14.77 -29.31 -19.57
CA VAL A 251 -15.89 -28.49 -19.14
C VAL A 251 -16.69 -29.28 -18.13
N ALA A 252 -16.95 -28.70 -16.96
CA ALA A 252 -17.93 -29.20 -16.02
C ALA A 252 -18.96 -28.10 -15.76
N ASP A 253 -20.23 -28.39 -15.94
CA ASP A 253 -21.34 -27.57 -15.45
C ASP A 253 -22.40 -28.46 -14.81
N SER A 254 -23.51 -27.87 -14.35
CA SER A 254 -24.59 -28.61 -13.71
C SER A 254 -25.28 -29.62 -14.62
N GLN A 255 -25.16 -29.49 -15.94
CA GLN A 255 -25.86 -30.34 -16.91
C GLN A 255 -24.94 -31.40 -17.54
N HIS A 256 -23.65 -31.09 -17.66
CA HIS A 256 -22.69 -31.99 -18.29
C HIS A 256 -21.25 -31.83 -17.82
N LEU A 257 -20.56 -32.96 -17.73
CA LEU A 257 -19.10 -33.05 -17.70
C LEU A 257 -18.62 -33.49 -19.08
N LYS A 258 -17.90 -32.64 -19.80
CA LYS A 258 -17.42 -32.92 -21.15
C LYS A 258 -15.92 -32.70 -21.30
N MET A 259 -15.27 -33.70 -21.88
CA MET A 259 -13.88 -33.64 -22.30
C MET A 259 -13.83 -33.80 -23.82
N ARG A 260 -13.03 -32.97 -24.49
CA ARG A 260 -12.83 -33.03 -25.94
C ARG A 260 -11.36 -32.87 -26.28
N ARG A 261 -10.88 -33.66 -27.25
CA ARG A 261 -9.57 -33.55 -27.91
C ARG A 261 -9.80 -33.74 -29.42
N GLY A 262 -9.68 -32.66 -30.20
CA GLY A 262 -9.99 -32.69 -31.64
C GLY A 262 -11.44 -33.15 -31.91
N ALA A 263 -11.60 -34.14 -32.80
CA ALA A 263 -12.89 -34.75 -33.12
C ALA A 263 -13.45 -35.67 -32.02
N HIS A 264 -12.61 -36.16 -31.10
CA HIS A 264 -13.01 -37.10 -30.06
C HIS A 264 -13.53 -36.38 -28.82
N TRP A 265 -14.64 -36.86 -28.27
CA TRP A 265 -15.22 -36.32 -27.05
C TRP A 265 -15.93 -37.40 -26.23
N ILE A 266 -15.95 -37.18 -24.92
CA ILE A 266 -16.77 -37.89 -23.95
C ILE A 266 -17.58 -36.85 -23.17
N ALA A 267 -18.87 -37.12 -22.97
CA ALA A 267 -19.75 -36.28 -22.20
C ALA A 267 -20.59 -37.13 -21.25
N ILE A 268 -20.62 -36.75 -19.98
CA ILE A 268 -21.49 -37.31 -18.96
C ILE A 268 -22.62 -36.32 -18.75
N THR A 269 -23.85 -36.80 -18.88
CA THR A 269 -25.10 -36.05 -18.68
C THR A 269 -26.03 -36.87 -17.78
N ASP A 270 -27.13 -36.29 -17.33
CA ASP A 270 -28.15 -37.02 -16.55
C ASP A 270 -28.72 -38.24 -17.31
N ASP A 271 -28.74 -38.18 -18.65
CA ASP A 271 -29.19 -39.27 -19.53
C ASP A 271 -28.15 -40.41 -19.68
N GLY A 272 -26.97 -40.28 -19.08
CA GLY A 272 -25.87 -41.24 -19.15
C GLY A 272 -24.61 -40.73 -19.87
N ILE A 273 -23.71 -41.67 -20.20
CA ILE A 273 -22.40 -41.39 -20.78
C ILE A 273 -22.47 -41.51 -22.31
N ARG A 274 -22.12 -40.44 -23.03
CA ARG A 274 -22.02 -40.41 -24.49
C ARG A 274 -20.57 -40.23 -24.92
N SER A 275 -20.16 -41.00 -25.92
CA SER A 275 -18.82 -40.93 -26.50
C SER A 275 -18.90 -40.91 -28.03
N SER A 276 -17.99 -40.17 -28.67
CA SER A 276 -17.84 -40.18 -30.13
C SER A 276 -17.28 -41.49 -30.69
N ALA A 277 -16.63 -42.30 -29.85
CA ALA A 277 -15.98 -43.56 -30.23
C ALA A 277 -16.23 -44.64 -29.17
N ALA A 278 -16.11 -45.91 -29.56
CA ALA A 278 -16.23 -47.02 -28.62
C ALA A 278 -15.18 -46.87 -27.51
N ILE A 279 -15.64 -46.94 -26.25
CA ILE A 279 -14.75 -46.88 -25.09
C ILE A 279 -14.12 -48.25 -24.93
N THR A 280 -12.84 -48.37 -25.26
CA THR A 280 -12.06 -49.59 -25.01
C THR A 280 -11.64 -49.62 -23.55
N VAL A 281 -12.11 -50.62 -22.80
CA VAL A 281 -11.65 -50.87 -21.43
C VAL A 281 -10.36 -51.71 -21.53
N GLY A 282 -9.21 -51.04 -21.48
CA GLY A 282 -7.88 -51.64 -21.54
C GLY A 282 -7.02 -51.26 -20.32
N ALA A 283 -5.76 -51.69 -20.30
CA ALA A 283 -4.80 -51.24 -19.31
C ALA A 283 -4.64 -49.70 -19.38
N ASP A 284 -4.50 -49.06 -18.21
CA ASP A 284 -4.35 -47.61 -18.07
C ASP A 284 -3.19 -47.09 -18.95
N PRO A 285 -3.44 -46.24 -19.95
CA PRO A 285 -2.36 -45.66 -20.75
C PRO A 285 -1.51 -44.72 -19.89
N HIS A 286 -0.19 -44.74 -20.13
CA HIS A 286 0.76 -43.89 -19.41
C HIS A 286 0.37 -42.39 -19.53
N PRO A 287 0.52 -41.57 -18.48
CA PRO A 287 0.06 -40.17 -18.45
C PRO A 287 0.68 -39.22 -19.49
N ASP A 288 1.65 -39.69 -20.29
CA ASP A 288 2.32 -38.93 -21.35
C ASP A 288 1.71 -39.16 -22.76
N VAL A 289 0.56 -39.85 -22.87
CA VAL A 289 -0.13 -40.20 -24.14
C VAL A 289 -1.46 -39.44 -24.32
#